data_AF-A0A383EQM2-F1
#
_entry.id   AF-A0A383EQM2-F1
#
_cell.length_a   1.000
_cell.length_b   1.000
_cell.length_c   1.000
_cell.angle_alpha   90.00
_cell.angle_beta   90.00
_cell.angle_gamma   90.00
#
_symmetry.space_group_name_H-M   'P 1'
#
loop_
_entity.id
_entity.type
_entity.pdbx_description
1 polymer ?
#
loop_
_entity_poly.entity_id
_entity_poly.type
_entity_poly.pdbx_seq_one_letter_code
_entity_poly.pdbx_strand_id
1 'polypeptide(L)'
;PRARGFGPEQVADVNAQLMQRLGYDRYALQGGDWGAIVSRWHAFKHASPVVGLHLNMLIAGPPAGVENPTEGVSDSDLARMRERQAFFQGPETGYSQIQGTKPQTVGYGLNDSPAGQAAWIVEKFRTWCDCNGNPETIFTKDQLLTNITVYWVTQTATSSARMYYESRHASSSRDVGRVEVPTAGAIFPHELFFAPRQWAEASYNLTRWTEMPRGGHFAAMEQPDLFVED
;
A
#
# COMPACT_ATOMS: atom_id res chain seq x y z
N PRO A 1 12.91 -14.58 5.66
CA PRO A 1 13.41 -15.33 4.47
C PRO A 1 14.92 -15.59 4.57
N ARG A 2 15.39 -16.77 4.17
CA ARG A 2 16.84 -17.13 4.18
C ARG A 2 17.53 -16.90 2.83
N ALA A 3 16.77 -16.59 1.78
CA ALA A 3 17.26 -16.30 0.44
C ALA A 3 16.74 -14.93 -0.03
N ARG A 4 17.42 -14.36 -1.03
CA ARG A 4 17.00 -13.15 -1.77
C ARG A 4 15.78 -13.44 -2.65
N GLY A 5 15.18 -12.40 -3.21
CA GLY A 5 14.02 -12.51 -4.10
C GLY A 5 12.70 -12.68 -3.35
N PHE A 6 12.62 -12.24 -2.10
CA PHE A 6 11.39 -12.31 -1.32
C PHE A 6 10.64 -10.98 -1.37
N GLY A 7 9.97 -10.74 -2.51
CA GLY A 7 9.16 -9.55 -2.76
C GLY A 7 7.65 -9.81 -2.58
N PRO A 8 6.79 -8.87 -3.02
CA PRO A 8 5.35 -8.95 -2.81
C PRO A 8 4.69 -10.21 -3.39
N GLU A 9 5.17 -10.68 -4.55
CA GLU A 9 4.68 -11.91 -5.18
C GLU A 9 4.92 -13.14 -4.29
N GLN A 10 6.11 -13.26 -3.69
CA GLN A 10 6.43 -14.37 -2.80
C GLN A 10 5.67 -14.28 -1.47
N VAL A 11 5.39 -13.07 -0.98
CA VAL A 11 4.50 -12.89 0.18
C VAL A 11 3.09 -13.37 -0.15
N ALA A 12 2.57 -13.07 -1.34
CA ALA A 12 1.26 -13.55 -1.78
C ALA A 12 1.19 -15.08 -1.82
N ASP A 13 2.25 -15.75 -2.31
CA ASP A 13 2.34 -17.22 -2.30
C ASP A 13 2.32 -17.80 -0.89
N VAL A 14 2.98 -17.13 0.07
CA VAL A 14 2.97 -17.52 1.49
C VAL A 14 1.59 -17.30 2.11
N ASN A 15 0.93 -16.18 1.82
CA ASN A 15 -0.40 -15.88 2.33
C ASN A 15 -1.44 -16.88 1.80
N ALA A 16 -1.38 -17.27 0.53
CA ALA A 16 -2.25 -18.29 -0.03
C ALA A 16 -2.07 -19.65 0.69
N GLN A 17 -0.83 -20.05 0.96
CA GLN A 17 -0.53 -21.25 1.74
C GLN A 17 -1.01 -21.15 3.19
N LEU A 18 -0.92 -19.97 3.81
CA LEU A 18 -1.46 -19.73 5.14
C LEU A 18 -2.97 -19.98 5.17
N MET A 19 -3.72 -19.41 4.22
CA MET A 19 -5.17 -19.61 4.15
C MET A 19 -5.55 -21.08 3.94
N GLN A 20 -4.80 -21.80 3.10
CA GLN A 20 -4.97 -23.25 2.92
C GLN A 20 -4.73 -24.02 4.22
N ARG A 21 -3.67 -23.69 4.98
CA ARG A 21 -3.35 -24.36 6.25
C ARG A 21 -4.36 -24.05 7.36
N LEU A 22 -4.99 -22.88 7.31
CA LEU A 22 -6.08 -22.52 8.20
C LEU A 22 -7.42 -23.19 7.81
N GLY A 23 -7.50 -23.84 6.64
CA GLY A 23 -8.70 -24.52 6.17
C GLY A 23 -9.75 -23.60 5.54
N TYR A 24 -9.34 -22.42 5.07
CA TYR A 24 -10.26 -21.49 4.40
C TYR A 24 -10.34 -21.80 2.90
N ASP A 25 -11.42 -22.45 2.49
CA ASP A 25 -11.71 -22.73 1.08
C ASP A 25 -12.26 -21.50 0.32
N ARG A 26 -12.77 -20.50 1.05
CA ARG A 26 -13.26 -19.22 0.52
C ARG A 26 -12.93 -18.09 1.48
N TYR A 27 -12.29 -17.03 1.00
CA TYR A 27 -11.93 -15.86 1.80
C TYR A 27 -11.85 -14.58 0.98
N ALA A 28 -11.95 -13.44 1.64
CA ALA A 28 -11.70 -12.14 1.04
C ALA A 28 -10.26 -11.68 1.32
N LEU A 29 -9.76 -10.76 0.50
CA LEU A 29 -8.49 -10.08 0.69
C LEU A 29 -8.74 -8.60 0.97
N GLN A 30 -7.96 -8.01 1.85
CA GLN A 30 -7.98 -6.58 2.15
C GLN A 30 -6.55 -6.04 2.12
N GLY A 31 -6.32 -4.81 1.64
CA GLY A 31 -5.01 -4.19 1.77
C GLY A 31 -4.91 -2.70 1.43
N GLY A 32 -4.06 -2.01 2.19
CA GLY A 32 -3.43 -0.72 1.86
C GLY A 32 -1.90 -0.86 1.76
N ASP A 33 -1.19 0.14 1.27
CA ASP A 33 0.28 0.14 1.14
C ASP A 33 0.85 -1.16 0.50
N TRP A 34 1.93 -1.74 1.05
CA TRP A 34 2.44 -3.04 0.63
C TRP A 34 1.38 -4.15 0.69
N GLY A 35 0.43 -4.05 1.62
CA GLY A 35 -0.70 -4.96 1.71
C GLY A 35 -1.57 -4.93 0.45
N ALA A 36 -1.80 -3.75 -0.15
CA ALA A 36 -2.53 -3.66 -1.42
C ALA A 36 -1.76 -4.33 -2.57
N ILE A 37 -0.45 -4.13 -2.63
CA ILE A 37 0.41 -4.75 -3.65
C ILE A 37 0.41 -6.28 -3.50
N VAL A 38 0.58 -6.78 -2.28
CA VAL A 38 0.57 -8.20 -1.96
C VAL A 38 -0.81 -8.81 -2.23
N SER A 39 -1.89 -8.18 -1.78
CA SER A 39 -3.25 -8.66 -2.00
C SER A 39 -3.63 -8.65 -3.49
N ARG A 40 -3.13 -7.69 -4.28
CA ARG A 40 -3.27 -7.71 -5.75
C ARG A 40 -2.56 -8.92 -6.36
N TRP A 41 -1.32 -9.20 -5.97
CA TRP A 41 -0.60 -10.40 -6.43
C TRP A 41 -1.33 -11.68 -6.04
N HIS A 42 -1.87 -11.73 -4.82
CA HIS A 42 -2.62 -12.87 -4.30
C HIS A 42 -3.89 -13.08 -5.13
N ALA A 43 -4.70 -12.04 -5.33
CA ALA A 43 -5.90 -12.10 -6.14
C ALA A 43 -5.62 -12.48 -7.60
N PHE A 44 -4.47 -12.08 -8.15
CA PHE A 44 -4.07 -12.42 -9.51
C PHE A 44 -3.61 -13.88 -9.65
N LYS A 45 -2.73 -14.36 -8.75
CA LYS A 45 -2.13 -15.71 -8.85
C LYS A 45 -3.00 -16.81 -8.26
N HIS A 46 -3.72 -16.51 -7.20
CA HIS A 46 -4.46 -17.47 -6.37
C HIS A 46 -5.94 -17.10 -6.31
N ALA A 47 -6.53 -16.75 -7.46
CA ALA A 47 -7.89 -16.21 -7.57
C ALA A 47 -9.00 -17.17 -7.11
N SER A 48 -8.84 -18.48 -7.36
CA SER A 48 -9.92 -19.47 -7.19
C SER A 48 -10.60 -19.48 -5.80
N PRO A 49 -9.88 -19.43 -4.67
CA PRO A 49 -10.52 -19.36 -3.34
C PRO A 49 -10.90 -17.92 -2.92
N VAL A 50 -10.53 -16.89 -3.69
CA VAL A 50 -10.75 -15.49 -3.31
C VAL A 50 -12.12 -15.03 -3.79
N VAL A 51 -13.00 -14.67 -2.84
CA VAL A 51 -14.37 -14.23 -3.16
C VAL A 51 -14.51 -12.72 -3.39
N GLY A 52 -13.51 -11.95 -2.96
CA GLY A 52 -13.47 -10.51 -3.14
C GLY A 52 -12.13 -9.90 -2.70
N LEU A 53 -11.79 -8.76 -3.31
CA LEU A 53 -10.61 -7.97 -2.99
C LEU A 53 -11.05 -6.55 -2.60
N HIS A 54 -10.67 -6.08 -1.42
CA HIS A 54 -10.94 -4.72 -0.96
C HIS A 54 -9.63 -3.95 -0.80
N LEU A 55 -9.50 -2.83 -1.50
CA LEU A 55 -8.29 -2.03 -1.48
C LEU A 55 -8.58 -0.60 -1.04
N ASN A 56 -7.86 -0.13 -0.02
CA ASN A 56 -7.84 1.27 0.38
C ASN A 56 -6.64 2.05 -0.18
N MET A 57 -5.78 1.37 -0.96
CA MET A 57 -4.77 1.98 -1.83
C MET A 57 -4.85 1.30 -3.21
N LEU A 58 -5.76 1.79 -4.06
CA LEU A 58 -6.07 1.17 -5.34
C LEU A 58 -5.04 1.56 -6.42
N ILE A 59 -4.03 0.71 -6.63
CA ILE A 59 -2.98 0.96 -7.62
C ILE A 59 -3.48 0.58 -9.02
N ALA A 60 -3.65 1.57 -9.88
CA ALA A 60 -3.89 1.38 -11.30
C ALA A 60 -3.11 2.41 -12.13
N GLY A 61 -2.57 1.97 -13.26
CA GLY A 61 -1.89 2.82 -14.24
C GLY A 61 -2.76 3.05 -15.48
N PRO A 62 -2.29 3.89 -16.42
CA PRO A 62 -2.98 4.07 -17.70
C PRO A 62 -3.17 2.71 -18.40
N PRO A 63 -4.35 2.44 -19.00
CA PRO A 63 -4.60 1.18 -19.68
C PRO A 63 -3.57 0.90 -20.78
N ALA A 64 -3.00 -0.30 -20.78
CA ALA A 64 -2.00 -0.69 -21.77
C ALA A 64 -2.61 -0.76 -23.18
N GLY A 65 -1.89 -0.26 -24.19
CA GLY A 65 -2.32 -0.31 -25.59
C GLY A 65 -3.39 0.72 -25.97
N VAL A 66 -3.72 1.67 -25.09
CA VAL A 66 -4.63 2.79 -25.38
C VAL A 66 -3.81 4.04 -25.75
N GLU A 67 -4.11 4.65 -26.90
CA GLU A 67 -3.37 5.81 -27.42
C GLU A 67 -3.58 7.07 -26.55
N ASN A 68 -4.82 7.32 -26.14
CA ASN A 68 -5.17 8.42 -25.23
C ASN A 68 -5.80 7.87 -23.94
N PRO A 69 -5.00 7.41 -22.96
CA PRO A 69 -5.51 6.80 -21.74
C PRO A 69 -6.27 7.79 -20.84
N THR A 70 -6.23 9.09 -21.14
CA THR A 70 -6.97 10.14 -20.42
C THR A 70 -8.29 10.52 -21.09
N GLU A 71 -8.59 9.95 -22.26
CA GLU A 71 -9.88 10.18 -22.92
C GLU A 71 -11.03 9.64 -22.07
N GLY A 72 -12.02 10.51 -21.78
CA GLY A 72 -13.16 10.18 -20.92
C GLY A 72 -12.92 10.36 -19.42
N VAL A 73 -11.68 10.64 -19.00
CA VAL A 73 -11.37 11.00 -17.61
C VAL A 73 -11.75 12.47 -17.37
N SER A 74 -12.42 12.74 -16.25
CA SER A 74 -12.81 14.11 -15.89
C SER A 74 -11.60 15.00 -15.60
N ASP A 75 -11.71 16.31 -15.89
CA ASP A 75 -10.66 17.27 -15.58
C ASP A 75 -10.33 17.32 -14.08
N SER A 76 -11.33 17.11 -13.21
CA SER A 76 -11.15 17.03 -11.76
C SER A 76 -10.34 15.82 -11.35
N ASP A 77 -10.59 14.65 -11.94
CA ASP A 77 -9.82 13.43 -11.65
C ASP A 77 -8.39 13.55 -12.17
N LEU A 78 -8.20 14.15 -13.35
CA LEU A 78 -6.85 14.42 -13.89
C LEU A 78 -6.10 15.41 -13.01
N ALA A 79 -6.76 16.46 -12.51
CA ALA A 79 -6.16 17.41 -11.57
C ALA A 79 -5.77 16.73 -10.26
N ARG A 80 -6.67 15.95 -9.64
CA ARG A 80 -6.42 15.18 -8.41
C ARG A 80 -5.26 14.20 -8.61
N MET A 81 -5.24 13.46 -9.71
CA MET A 81 -4.16 12.53 -10.05
C MET A 81 -2.81 13.26 -10.13
N ARG A 82 -2.75 14.39 -10.85
CA ARG A 82 -1.52 15.19 -10.99
C ARG A 82 -1.06 15.77 -9.66
N GLU A 83 -2.00 16.25 -8.84
CA GLU A 83 -1.72 16.75 -7.50
C GLU A 83 -1.09 15.67 -6.61
N ARG A 84 -1.72 14.48 -6.54
CA ARG A 84 -1.20 13.36 -5.74
C ARG A 84 0.15 12.85 -6.28
N GLN A 85 0.31 12.80 -7.61
CA GLN A 85 1.59 12.45 -8.23
C GLN A 85 2.69 13.46 -7.88
N ALA A 86 2.42 14.77 -7.94
CA ALA A 86 3.38 15.81 -7.60
C ALA A 86 3.75 15.78 -6.11
N PHE A 87 2.76 15.59 -5.24
CA PHE A 87 2.95 15.39 -3.80
C PHE A 87 3.89 14.21 -3.51
N PHE A 88 3.64 13.05 -4.12
CA PHE A 88 4.43 11.86 -3.83
C PHE A 88 5.82 11.90 -4.48
N GLN A 89 5.91 12.23 -5.78
CA GLN A 89 7.16 12.17 -6.54
C GLN A 89 8.16 13.28 -6.18
N GLY A 90 7.69 14.39 -5.61
CA GLY A 90 8.56 15.45 -5.12
C GLY A 90 9.23 15.06 -3.79
N PRO A 91 8.71 15.51 -2.64
CA PRO A 91 9.39 15.37 -1.34
C PRO A 91 9.35 13.95 -0.73
N GLU A 92 8.40 13.09 -1.12
CA GLU A 92 8.06 11.90 -0.31
C GLU A 92 8.82 10.62 -0.67
N THR A 93 9.66 10.60 -1.71
CA THR A 93 10.27 9.34 -2.17
C THR A 93 11.59 8.97 -1.49
N GLY A 94 12.23 9.89 -0.75
CA GLY A 94 13.58 9.70 -0.20
C GLY A 94 13.75 8.44 0.65
N TYR A 95 12.78 8.16 1.53
CA TYR A 95 12.78 6.96 2.37
C TYR A 95 12.80 5.67 1.51
N SER A 96 11.98 5.62 0.45
CA SER A 96 11.89 4.47 -0.44
C SER A 96 13.16 4.30 -1.28
N GLN A 97 13.82 5.40 -1.65
CA GLN A 97 15.06 5.39 -2.42
C GLN A 97 16.20 4.75 -1.63
N ILE A 98 16.41 5.17 -0.38
CA ILE A 98 17.47 4.59 0.46
C ILE A 98 17.16 3.15 0.85
N GLN A 99 15.91 2.85 1.24
CA GLN A 99 15.51 1.47 1.57
C GLN A 99 15.58 0.55 0.35
N GLY A 100 15.27 1.06 -0.84
CA GLY A 100 15.31 0.31 -2.09
C GLY A 100 16.70 0.02 -2.63
N THR A 101 17.75 0.66 -2.11
CA THR A 101 19.12 0.52 -2.62
C THR A 101 20.09 0.00 -1.58
N LYS A 102 20.05 0.54 -0.36
CA LYS A 102 20.96 0.24 0.75
C LYS A 102 20.19 -0.01 2.06
N PRO A 103 19.23 -0.97 2.10
CA PRO A 103 18.40 -1.21 3.28
C PRO A 103 19.23 -1.60 4.53
N GLN A 104 20.34 -2.31 4.33
CA GLN A 104 21.23 -2.70 5.42
C GLN A 104 21.93 -1.48 6.06
N THR A 105 22.36 -0.51 5.24
CA THR A 105 23.08 0.67 5.71
C THR A 105 22.18 1.57 6.56
N VAL A 106 20.99 1.91 6.07
CA VAL A 106 20.03 2.72 6.83
C VAL A 106 19.53 1.99 8.07
N GLY A 107 19.35 0.68 7.97
CA GLY A 107 18.86 -0.17 9.05
C GLY A 107 19.74 -0.17 10.30
N TYR A 108 21.06 -0.03 10.17
CA TYR A 108 21.96 0.08 11.34
C TYR A 108 21.62 1.30 12.21
N GLY A 109 21.48 2.48 11.59
CA GLY A 109 21.18 3.71 12.33
C GLY A 109 19.79 3.69 12.98
N LEU A 110 18.80 3.11 12.29
CA LEU A 110 17.44 2.98 12.82
C LEU A 110 17.36 1.98 13.98
N ASN A 111 18.11 0.88 13.92
CA ASN A 111 18.13 -0.12 15.01
C ASN A 111 19.00 0.30 16.21
N ASP A 112 19.95 1.21 16.02
CA ASP A 112 20.81 1.72 17.10
C ASP A 112 20.17 2.88 17.89
N SER A 113 19.31 3.68 17.23
CA SER A 113 18.70 4.86 17.85
C SER A 113 17.17 4.77 17.88
N PRO A 114 16.54 4.63 19.07
CA PRO A 114 15.08 4.60 19.16
C PRO A 114 14.44 5.94 18.77
N ALA A 115 15.14 7.05 19.03
CA ALA A 115 14.71 8.38 18.58
C ALA A 115 14.80 8.50 17.04
N GLY A 116 15.86 7.95 16.43
CA GLY A 116 15.99 7.87 14.98
C GLY A 116 14.88 7.03 14.34
N GLN A 117 14.58 5.87 14.93
CA GLN A 117 13.47 5.01 14.51
C GLN A 117 12.12 5.71 14.62
N ALA A 118 11.87 6.40 15.74
CA ALA A 118 10.63 7.13 15.97
C ALA A 118 10.46 8.25 14.96
N ALA A 119 11.50 9.06 14.73
CA ALA A 119 11.47 10.14 13.73
C ALA A 119 11.21 9.61 12.31
N TRP A 120 11.85 8.50 11.93
CA TRP A 120 11.69 7.88 10.62
C TRP A 120 10.25 7.42 10.35
N ILE A 121 9.55 6.94 11.38
CA ILE A 121 8.17 6.43 11.26
C ILE A 121 7.15 7.56 11.42
N VAL A 122 7.27 8.40 12.45
CA VAL A 122 6.26 9.42 12.78
C VAL A 122 6.14 10.49 11.69
N GLU A 123 7.21 10.74 10.94
CA GLU A 123 7.17 11.63 9.77
C GLU A 123 6.15 11.16 8.74
N LYS A 124 5.99 9.84 8.56
CA LYS A 124 5.00 9.28 7.63
C LYS A 124 3.57 9.46 8.13
N PHE A 125 3.34 9.27 9.43
CA PHE A 125 2.05 9.63 10.04
C PHE A 125 1.75 11.12 9.92
N ARG A 126 2.77 11.98 10.04
CA ARG A 126 2.61 13.42 9.90
C ARG A 126 2.19 13.84 8.49
N THR A 127 2.77 13.20 7.47
CA THR A 127 2.65 13.67 6.08
C THR A 127 1.60 12.92 5.27
N TRP A 128 1.34 11.64 5.58
CA TRP A 128 0.45 10.78 4.79
C TRP A 128 -0.97 10.66 5.34
N CYS A 129 -1.22 11.21 6.54
CA CYS A 129 -2.55 11.25 7.14
C CYS A 129 -3.25 12.58 6.86
N ASP A 130 -4.57 12.55 6.95
CA ASP A 130 -5.43 13.74 6.95
C ASP A 130 -5.39 14.44 8.32
N CYS A 131 -4.23 15.00 8.66
CA CYS A 131 -3.94 15.55 10.00
C CYS A 131 -3.30 16.96 9.99
N ASN A 132 -3.22 17.60 8.82
CA ASN A 132 -2.61 18.92 8.62
C ASN A 132 -1.22 19.07 9.28
N GLY A 133 -0.40 18.01 9.22
CA GLY A 133 0.96 18.01 9.77
C GLY A 133 1.06 17.87 11.29
N ASN A 134 -0.03 17.53 11.99
CA ASN A 134 -0.01 17.15 13.40
C ASN A 134 -0.70 15.80 13.61
N PRO A 135 0.04 14.67 13.65
CA PRO A 135 -0.55 13.34 13.76
C PRO A 135 -1.28 13.12 15.09
N GLU A 136 -0.94 13.86 16.15
CA GLU A 136 -1.61 13.75 17.45
C GLU A 136 -3.06 14.27 17.46
N THR A 137 -3.50 14.92 16.36
CA THR A 137 -4.91 15.30 16.17
C THR A 137 -5.80 14.12 15.79
N ILE A 138 -5.20 13.05 15.24
CA ILE A 138 -5.89 11.85 14.76
C ILE A 138 -5.54 10.63 15.62
N PHE A 139 -4.28 10.51 16.03
CA PHE A 139 -3.79 9.36 16.78
C PHE A 139 -3.37 9.76 18.19
N THR A 140 -3.64 8.88 19.15
CA THR A 140 -3.04 8.99 20.47
C THR A 140 -1.53 8.73 20.41
N LYS A 141 -0.77 9.26 21.37
CA LYS A 141 0.66 8.93 21.50
C LYS A 141 0.90 7.44 21.68
N ASP A 142 0.03 6.77 22.42
CA ASP A 142 0.16 5.33 22.68
C ASP A 142 0.01 4.51 21.40
N GLN A 143 -0.89 4.90 20.50
CA GLN A 143 -1.03 4.29 19.19
C GLN A 143 0.23 4.46 18.33
N LEU A 144 0.77 5.69 18.25
CA LEU A 144 2.00 5.96 17.49
C LEU A 144 3.21 5.22 18.08
N LEU A 145 3.38 5.29 19.39
CA LEU A 145 4.47 4.63 20.11
C LEU A 145 4.34 3.12 20.07
N THR A 146 3.14 2.55 20.07
CA THR A 146 2.94 1.11 19.91
C THR A 146 3.46 0.66 18.55
N ASN A 147 3.10 1.35 17.47
CA ASN A 147 3.61 1.03 16.14
C ASN A 147 5.15 1.13 16.08
N ILE A 148 5.73 2.21 16.61
CA ILE A 148 7.19 2.40 16.68
C ILE A 148 7.86 1.31 17.53
N THR A 149 7.25 0.94 18.66
CA THR A 149 7.78 -0.06 19.59
C THR A 149 7.83 -1.43 18.94
N VAL A 150 6.83 -1.82 18.15
CA VAL A 150 6.84 -3.07 17.39
C VAL A 150 8.10 -3.15 16.51
N TYR A 151 8.42 -2.09 15.75
CA TYR A 151 9.64 -2.04 14.94
C TYR A 151 10.91 -2.14 15.79
N TRP A 152 10.96 -1.38 16.89
CA TRP A 152 12.12 -1.29 17.76
C TRP A 152 12.45 -2.61 18.46
N VAL A 153 11.49 -3.20 19.18
CA VAL A 153 11.74 -4.39 20.02
C VAL A 153 11.95 -5.65 19.19
N THR A 154 11.39 -5.70 17.97
CA THR A 154 11.63 -6.81 17.03
C THR A 154 12.85 -6.58 16.15
N GLN A 155 13.47 -5.38 16.21
CA GLN A 155 14.63 -5.00 15.42
C GLN A 155 14.39 -5.10 13.90
N THR A 156 13.16 -4.79 13.46
CA THR A 156 12.69 -5.05 12.09
C THR A 156 12.83 -3.86 11.14
N ALA A 157 13.51 -2.77 11.52
CA ALA A 157 13.80 -1.65 10.62
C ALA A 157 14.52 -2.13 9.34
N THR A 158 15.59 -2.91 9.53
CA THR A 158 16.38 -3.44 8.42
C THR A 158 15.60 -4.45 7.58
N SER A 159 14.87 -5.37 8.23
CA SER A 159 14.16 -6.43 7.51
C SER A 159 12.95 -5.92 6.75
N SER A 160 12.22 -4.93 7.28
CA SER A 160 11.10 -4.30 6.57
C SER A 160 11.59 -3.49 5.37
N ALA A 161 12.69 -2.74 5.52
CA ALA A 161 13.32 -2.01 4.41
C ALA A 161 13.73 -2.90 3.23
N ARG A 162 14.04 -4.19 3.46
CA ARG A 162 14.37 -5.14 2.38
C ARG A 162 13.21 -5.37 1.41
N MET A 163 11.95 -5.17 1.82
CA MET A 163 10.82 -5.25 0.89
C MET A 163 10.98 -4.27 -0.29
N TYR A 164 11.43 -3.04 0.00
CA TYR A 164 11.72 -2.03 -1.02
C TYR A 164 12.85 -2.47 -1.94
N TYR A 165 13.92 -3.06 -1.38
CA TYR A 165 15.04 -3.54 -2.16
C TYR A 165 14.63 -4.69 -3.09
N GLU A 166 13.98 -5.71 -2.54
CA GLU A 166 13.54 -6.88 -3.30
C GLU A 166 12.50 -6.49 -4.36
N SER A 167 11.58 -5.57 -4.06
CA SER A 167 10.61 -5.08 -5.05
C SER A 167 11.26 -4.34 -6.23
N ARG A 168 12.39 -3.65 -6.03
CA ARG A 168 13.12 -2.96 -7.12
C ARG A 168 14.05 -3.85 -7.93
N HIS A 169 14.48 -4.97 -7.34
CA HIS A 169 15.41 -5.91 -7.94
C HIS A 169 14.74 -7.24 -8.31
N ALA A 170 13.42 -7.33 -8.14
CA ALA A 170 12.65 -8.49 -8.54
C ALA A 170 12.85 -8.74 -10.03
N SER A 171 13.24 -9.96 -10.37
CA SER A 171 13.43 -10.39 -11.75
C SER A 171 12.11 -10.78 -12.43
N SER A 172 10.95 -10.38 -11.90
CA SER A 172 9.67 -10.85 -12.42
C SER A 172 9.46 -10.32 -13.83
N SER A 173 9.50 -11.22 -14.81
CA SER A 173 9.24 -10.92 -16.22
C SER A 173 7.74 -10.73 -16.53
N ARG A 174 6.89 -10.70 -15.50
CA ARG A 174 5.44 -10.61 -15.61
C ARG A 174 4.95 -9.40 -14.83
N ASP A 175 4.37 -8.45 -15.56
CA ASP A 175 3.52 -7.44 -14.95
C ASP A 175 2.25 -8.11 -14.42
N VAL A 176 1.71 -7.60 -13.31
CA VAL A 176 0.41 -8.05 -12.82
C VAL A 176 -0.65 -7.64 -13.84
N GLY A 177 -1.30 -8.63 -14.44
CA GLY A 177 -2.40 -8.41 -15.38
C GLY A 177 -3.65 -7.86 -14.70
N ARG A 178 -4.76 -7.86 -15.44
CA ARG A 178 -6.07 -7.53 -14.88
C ARG A 178 -6.46 -8.53 -13.80
N VAL A 179 -6.92 -8.03 -12.66
CA VAL A 179 -7.42 -8.87 -11.56
C VAL A 179 -8.90 -9.16 -11.79
N GLU A 180 -9.25 -10.42 -12.00
CA GLU A 180 -10.63 -10.84 -12.30
C GLU A 180 -11.51 -11.05 -11.05
N VAL A 181 -10.91 -11.13 -9.87
CA VAL A 181 -11.62 -11.19 -8.58
C VAL A 181 -12.47 -9.91 -8.41
N PRO A 182 -13.75 -10.01 -7.98
CA PRO A 182 -14.57 -8.84 -7.66
C PRO A 182 -13.83 -7.89 -6.71
N THR A 183 -13.60 -6.66 -7.14
CA THR A 183 -12.74 -5.71 -6.44
C THR A 183 -13.53 -4.47 -5.99
N ALA A 184 -13.34 -4.09 -4.73
CA ALA A 184 -13.83 -2.85 -4.14
C ALA A 184 -12.65 -1.88 -3.88
N GLY A 185 -12.86 -0.60 -4.17
CA GLY A 185 -11.92 0.48 -3.87
C GLY A 185 -12.51 1.48 -2.87
N ALA A 186 -11.83 1.66 -1.73
CA ALA A 186 -12.07 2.76 -0.79
C ALA A 186 -11.12 3.91 -1.10
N ILE A 187 -11.64 5.04 -1.55
CA ILE A 187 -10.86 6.13 -2.12
C ILE A 187 -10.74 7.26 -1.10
N PHE A 188 -9.70 7.18 -0.27
CA PHE A 188 -9.40 8.19 0.74
C PHE A 188 -8.81 9.47 0.11
N PRO A 189 -9.27 10.66 0.52
CA PRO A 189 -8.85 11.93 -0.10
C PRO A 189 -7.35 12.21 0.02
N HIS A 190 -6.72 11.79 1.13
CA HIS A 190 -5.30 12.04 1.40
C HIS A 190 -4.38 10.84 1.12
N GLU A 191 -4.87 9.77 0.48
CA GLU A 191 -4.02 8.64 0.05
C GLU A 191 -2.91 9.11 -0.91
N LEU A 192 -1.72 8.51 -0.82
CA LEU A 192 -0.50 8.84 -1.57
C LEU A 192 -0.71 8.88 -3.09
N PHE A 193 -1.56 7.99 -3.59
CA PHE A 193 -1.86 7.85 -5.00
C PHE A 193 -3.35 7.99 -5.24
N PHE A 194 -3.68 8.58 -6.37
CA PHE A 194 -5.02 8.54 -6.92
C PHE A 194 -4.93 8.05 -8.37
N ALA A 195 -5.65 6.98 -8.68
CA ALA A 195 -5.85 6.52 -10.04
C ALA A 195 -7.30 6.84 -10.45
N PRO A 196 -7.53 7.45 -11.63
CA PRO A 196 -8.88 7.63 -12.13
C PRO A 196 -9.64 6.30 -12.21
N ARG A 197 -10.96 6.34 -11.96
CA ARG A 197 -11.80 5.14 -11.96
C ARG A 197 -11.69 4.31 -13.23
N GLN A 198 -11.61 4.96 -14.39
CA GLN A 198 -11.42 4.29 -15.69
C GLN A 198 -10.13 3.44 -15.74
N TRP A 199 -9.04 3.90 -15.11
CA TRP A 199 -7.78 3.16 -15.05
C TRP A 199 -7.91 1.95 -14.11
N ALA A 200 -8.65 2.11 -13.01
CA ALA A 200 -8.97 1.03 -12.11
C ALA A 200 -9.86 -0.04 -12.77
N GLU A 201 -10.89 0.34 -13.53
CA GLU A 201 -11.76 -0.60 -14.25
C GLU A 201 -11.00 -1.42 -15.32
N ALA A 202 -9.96 -0.83 -15.91
CA ALA A 202 -9.05 -1.55 -16.81
C ALA A 202 -8.13 -2.54 -16.06
N SER A 203 -7.77 -2.24 -14.81
CA SER A 203 -6.84 -3.05 -13.99
C SER A 203 -7.54 -4.11 -13.14
N TYR A 204 -8.84 -3.96 -12.86
CA TYR A 204 -9.61 -4.79 -11.94
C TYR A 204 -11.02 -5.07 -12.46
N ASN A 205 -11.60 -6.20 -12.06
CA ASN A 205 -13.04 -6.40 -12.04
C ASN A 205 -13.66 -5.56 -10.92
N LEU A 206 -13.72 -4.24 -11.14
CA LEU A 206 -14.18 -3.26 -10.16
C LEU A 206 -15.70 -3.35 -9.99
N THR A 207 -16.15 -3.80 -8.82
CA THR A 207 -17.57 -3.94 -8.47
C THR A 207 -18.06 -2.89 -7.47
N ARG A 208 -17.14 -2.21 -6.76
CA ARG A 208 -17.47 -1.13 -5.83
C ARG A 208 -16.41 -0.05 -5.85
N TRP A 209 -16.85 1.21 -5.80
CA TRP A 209 -16.01 2.39 -5.71
C TRP A 209 -16.65 3.35 -4.69
N THR A 210 -15.97 3.58 -3.58
CA THR A 210 -16.46 4.43 -2.50
C THR A 210 -15.51 5.61 -2.32
N GLU A 211 -15.97 6.83 -2.63
CA GLU A 211 -15.25 8.06 -2.27
C GLU A 211 -15.44 8.33 -0.77
N MET A 212 -14.35 8.37 -0.02
CA MET A 212 -14.40 8.62 1.42
C MET A 212 -14.42 10.13 1.71
N PRO A 213 -15.19 10.59 2.71
CA PRO A 213 -15.30 12.02 3.01
C PRO A 213 -14.06 12.62 3.69
N ARG A 214 -13.19 11.80 4.29
CA ARG A 214 -11.98 12.21 5.03
C ARG A 214 -11.03 11.04 5.23
N GLY A 215 -9.80 11.32 5.66
CA GLY A 215 -8.77 10.32 5.95
C GLY A 215 -7.72 10.19 4.84
N GLY A 216 -6.59 9.60 5.21
CA GLY A 216 -5.44 9.39 4.32
C GLY A 216 -5.01 7.94 4.22
N HIS A 217 -3.69 7.75 4.21
CA HIS A 217 -3.04 6.49 3.91
C HIS A 217 -3.29 5.39 4.95
N PHE A 218 -3.41 5.76 6.23
CA PHE A 218 -3.59 4.81 7.33
C PHE A 218 -5.08 4.60 7.62
N ALA A 219 -5.87 4.36 6.57
CA ALA A 219 -7.33 4.30 6.57
C ALA A 219 -7.98 3.66 7.80
N ALA A 220 -7.61 2.41 8.12
CA ALA A 220 -8.19 1.67 9.26
C ALA A 220 -7.88 2.29 10.63
N MET A 221 -6.76 3.00 10.74
CA MET A 221 -6.31 3.63 11.98
C MET A 221 -6.81 5.09 12.10
N GLU A 222 -6.91 5.80 10.96
CA GLU A 222 -7.40 7.18 10.89
C GLU A 222 -8.93 7.25 10.99
N GLN A 223 -9.63 6.37 10.29
CA GLN A 223 -11.08 6.40 10.13
C GLN A 223 -11.66 4.98 10.30
N PRO A 224 -11.58 4.40 11.51
CA PRO A 224 -11.98 3.02 11.76
C PRO A 224 -13.45 2.76 11.37
N ASP A 225 -14.36 3.69 11.65
CA ASP A 225 -15.78 3.52 11.34
C ASP A 225 -16.02 3.51 9.83
N LEU A 226 -15.43 4.46 9.09
CA LEU A 226 -15.53 4.49 7.62
C LEU A 226 -14.91 3.24 6.98
N PHE A 227 -13.82 2.73 7.57
CA PHE A 227 -13.15 1.53 7.09
C PHE A 227 -13.95 0.25 7.37
N VAL A 228 -14.69 0.19 8.49
CA VAL A 228 -15.53 -0.97 8.86
C VAL A 228 -16.85 -0.97 8.10
N GLU A 229 -17.44 0.21 7.87
CA GLU A 229 -18.69 0.35 7.12
C GLU A 229 -18.54 0.04 5.63
N ASP A 230 -17.34 0.24 5.08
CA ASP A 230 -17.03 -0.05 3.68
C ASP A 230 -16.74 -1.52 3.40
#